data_AF-A0A4P7W3L3-F1
#
_entry.id   AF-A0A4P7W3L3-F1
#
_cell.length_a   1.000
_cell.length_b   1.000
_cell.length_c   1.000
_cell.angle_alpha   90.00
_cell.angle_beta   90.00
_cell.angle_gamma   90.00
#
_symmetry.space_group_name_H-M   'P 1'
#
loop_
_entity.id
_entity.type
_entity.pdbx_description
1 polymer ?
#
loop_
_entity_poly.entity_id
_entity_poly.type
_entity_poly.pdbx_seq_one_letter_code
_entity_poly.pdbx_strand_id
1 'polypeptide(L)'
;MEERDITELVLGIHRRTSIIDSFLGEKIEQLLRSTNRMVVMSRCFIPLATVTRILVAVPKKAQFETGFRRWVQAVGNLGRQVGCRVEFWCEDSTAPLIRTVITQSKLGIRMSFSTVESYDDFVIKSSEINDDDLLIVVSARRSSVSFDSDMDAVPEYLQKYLAGNNLIVIYPGQFGTEPPMTMAETMATDIVSPPNPVFLFAMNQLRRLRKMLRKASGRK
;
A
#
# COMPACT_ATOMS: atom_id res chain seq x y z
N MET A 1 -5.91 4.18 -17.49
CA MET A 1 -6.33 5.08 -16.40
C MET A 1 -5.12 5.92 -16.07
N GLU A 2 -5.18 7.24 -16.24
CA GLU A 2 -4.05 8.13 -15.87
C GLU A 2 -3.99 8.24 -14.34
N GLU A 3 -3.03 7.54 -13.73
CA GLU A 3 -2.78 7.62 -12.30
C GLU A 3 -1.99 8.91 -12.01
N ARG A 4 -2.69 9.99 -11.63
CA ARG A 4 -2.12 11.30 -11.29
C ARG A 4 -1.48 11.31 -9.89
N ASP A 5 -0.34 10.64 -9.73
CA ASP A 5 0.42 10.56 -8.46
C ASP A 5 -0.36 10.00 -7.25
N ILE A 6 -1.51 9.37 -7.50
CA ILE A 6 -2.33 8.78 -6.44
C ILE A 6 -1.59 7.58 -5.87
N THR A 7 -1.39 7.59 -4.58
CA THR A 7 -0.65 6.54 -3.89
C THR A 7 -1.60 5.42 -3.46
N GLU A 8 -2.81 5.73 -3.00
CA GLU A 8 -3.82 4.78 -2.54
C GLU A 8 -5.23 5.23 -2.88
N LEU A 9 -6.12 4.25 -3.01
CA LEU A 9 -7.52 4.46 -3.34
C LEU A 9 -8.38 3.85 -2.24
N VAL A 10 -9.23 4.67 -1.62
CA VAL A 10 -10.09 4.26 -0.50
C VAL A 10 -11.55 4.24 -0.96
N LEU A 11 -12.22 3.11 -0.79
CA LEU A 11 -13.61 2.89 -1.19
C LEU A 11 -14.45 2.43 0.01
N GLY A 12 -15.69 2.92 0.08
CA GLY A 12 -16.70 2.33 0.94
C GLY A 12 -17.41 1.18 0.22
N ILE A 13 -17.51 0.02 0.85
CA ILE A 13 -18.35 -1.08 0.34
C ILE A 13 -19.79 -0.77 0.75
N HIS A 14 -20.65 -0.47 -0.23
CA HIS A 14 -22.06 -0.19 0.04
C HIS A 14 -22.84 -1.49 0.26
N ARG A 15 -23.73 -1.51 1.26
CA ARG A 15 -24.63 -2.64 1.52
C ARG A 15 -25.64 -2.72 0.37
N ARG A 16 -25.51 -3.69 -0.52
CA ARG A 16 -26.63 -4.09 -1.39
C ARG A 16 -27.17 -5.43 -0.94
N THR A 17 -28.48 -5.43 -0.65
CA THR A 17 -29.30 -6.51 -0.08
C THR A 17 -29.65 -7.61 -1.10
N SER A 18 -28.86 -7.76 -2.16
CA SER A 18 -29.09 -8.78 -3.19
C SER A 18 -28.11 -9.94 -2.99
N ILE A 19 -28.63 -11.16 -2.94
CA ILE A 19 -27.87 -12.42 -2.83
C ILE A 19 -26.95 -12.64 -4.05
N ILE A 20 -27.05 -11.80 -5.09
CA ILE A 20 -26.46 -11.99 -6.43
C ILE A 20 -25.30 -11.01 -6.72
N ASP A 21 -25.10 -9.96 -5.92
CA ASP A 21 -23.96 -9.04 -6.13
C ASP A 21 -22.71 -9.64 -5.47
N SER A 22 -21.65 -9.87 -6.27
CA SER A 22 -20.35 -10.31 -5.77
C SER A 22 -19.85 -9.33 -4.70
N PHE A 23 -19.16 -9.83 -3.67
CA PHE A 23 -18.63 -9.06 -2.54
C PHE A 23 -17.94 -7.73 -2.96
N LEU A 24 -17.34 -7.70 -4.15
CA LEU A 24 -16.72 -6.53 -4.76
C LEU A 24 -17.62 -5.86 -5.82
N GLY A 25 -18.39 -6.63 -6.58
CA GLY A 25 -19.06 -6.16 -7.79
C GLY A 25 -18.10 -6.02 -8.97
N GLU A 26 -18.63 -6.17 -10.19
CA GLU A 26 -17.85 -6.18 -11.45
C GLU A 26 -16.97 -4.92 -11.63
N LYS A 27 -17.48 -3.75 -11.21
CA LYS A 27 -16.74 -2.48 -11.30
C LYS A 27 -15.51 -2.44 -10.39
N ILE A 28 -15.61 -2.97 -9.17
CA ILE A 28 -14.46 -3.00 -8.25
C ILE A 28 -13.45 -4.03 -8.72
N GLU A 29 -13.90 -5.18 -9.24
CA GLU A 29 -13.00 -6.15 -9.86
C GLU A 29 -12.25 -5.55 -11.06
N GLN A 30 -12.95 -4.82 -11.93
CA GLN A 30 -12.32 -4.10 -13.04
C GLN A 30 -11.36 -3.02 -12.55
N LEU A 31 -11.69 -2.32 -11.45
CA LEU A 31 -10.80 -1.35 -10.82
C LEU A 31 -9.53 -2.03 -10.32
N LEU A 32 -9.64 -3.14 -9.58
CA LEU A 32 -8.50 -3.89 -9.05
C LEU A 32 -7.58 -4.42 -10.17
N ARG A 33 -8.15 -4.77 -11.33
CA ARG A 33 -7.37 -5.18 -12.52
C ARG A 33 -6.70 -4.01 -13.25
N SER A 34 -7.23 -2.79 -13.12
CA SER A 34 -6.78 -1.63 -13.90
C SER A 34 -5.88 -0.65 -13.14
N THR A 35 -5.76 -0.78 -11.80
CA THR A 35 -4.84 0.04 -10.99
C THR A 35 -3.75 -0.81 -10.36
N ASN A 36 -2.54 -0.27 -10.29
CA ASN A 36 -1.43 -0.88 -9.55
C ASN A 36 -1.29 -0.31 -8.12
N ARG A 37 -2.13 0.66 -7.75
CA ARG A 37 -2.10 1.31 -6.44
C ARG A 37 -2.73 0.46 -5.36
N MET A 38 -2.38 0.77 -4.11
CA MET A 38 -2.99 0.14 -2.95
C MET A 38 -4.48 0.51 -2.90
N VAL A 39 -5.35 -0.50 -2.82
CA VAL A 39 -6.80 -0.29 -2.73
C VAL A 39 -7.24 -0.71 -1.34
N VAL A 40 -7.93 0.18 -0.64
CA VAL A 40 -8.49 -0.05 0.69
C VAL A 40 -10.00 0.03 0.58
N MET A 41 -10.68 -1.04 0.96
CA MET A 41 -12.13 -1.10 0.95
C MET A 41 -12.64 -1.24 2.37
N SER A 42 -13.51 -0.35 2.81
CA SER A 42 -13.98 -0.29 4.19
C SER A 42 -15.50 -0.47 4.27
N ARG A 43 -15.91 -1.24 5.28
CA ARG A 43 -17.28 -1.43 5.72
C ARG A 43 -17.29 -1.36 7.25
N CYS A 44 -17.62 -0.20 7.80
CA CYS A 44 -17.75 0.00 9.25
C CYS A 44 -19.20 0.35 9.58
N PHE A 45 -19.81 -0.41 10.51
CA PHE A 45 -21.16 -0.15 11.01
C PHE A 45 -21.16 0.68 12.28
N ILE A 46 -20.10 0.53 13.08
CA ILE A 46 -19.92 1.22 14.35
C ILE A 46 -18.79 2.25 14.17
N PRO A 47 -18.87 3.43 14.82
CA PRO A 47 -17.76 4.38 14.78
C PRO A 47 -16.44 3.72 15.20
N LEU A 48 -15.36 4.01 14.46
CA LEU A 48 -14.03 3.44 14.75
C LEU A 48 -13.53 3.72 16.18
N ALA A 49 -14.08 4.74 16.84
CA ALA A 49 -13.77 5.08 18.23
C ALA A 49 -14.19 4.02 19.26
N THR A 50 -15.11 3.11 18.92
CA THR A 50 -15.56 2.05 19.84
C THR A 50 -14.87 0.71 19.57
N VAL A 51 -13.95 0.65 18.61
CA VAL A 51 -13.23 -0.58 18.27
C VAL A 51 -12.29 -0.96 19.39
N THR A 52 -12.43 -2.16 19.93
CA THR A 52 -11.64 -2.61 21.10
C THR A 52 -10.30 -3.23 20.71
N ARG A 53 -10.24 -3.90 19.55
CA ARG A 53 -9.01 -4.42 18.94
C ARG A 53 -9.12 -4.50 17.41
N ILE A 54 -7.96 -4.47 16.76
CA ILE A 54 -7.84 -4.65 15.30
C ILE A 54 -7.22 -6.02 15.05
N LEU A 55 -7.89 -6.84 14.27
CA LEU A 55 -7.45 -8.17 13.85
C LEU A 55 -7.01 -8.09 12.39
N VAL A 56 -5.82 -8.57 12.07
CA VAL A 56 -5.23 -8.41 10.74
C VAL A 56 -4.91 -9.78 10.16
N ALA A 57 -5.72 -10.26 9.22
CA ALA A 57 -5.44 -11.47 8.46
C ALA A 57 -4.45 -11.17 7.33
N VAL A 58 -3.27 -11.78 7.40
CA VAL A 58 -2.16 -11.58 6.47
C VAL A 58 -2.02 -12.84 5.60
N PRO A 59 -1.92 -12.71 4.26
CA PRO A 59 -1.77 -13.87 3.40
C PRO A 59 -0.37 -14.47 3.54
N LYS A 60 -0.25 -15.74 3.12
CA LYS A 60 1.05 -16.40 3.02
C LYS A 60 1.96 -15.59 2.12
N LYS A 61 3.26 -15.60 2.40
CA LYS A 61 4.26 -14.93 1.53
C LYS A 61 4.03 -13.42 1.37
N ALA A 62 3.22 -12.77 2.21
CA ALA A 62 2.94 -11.33 2.13
C ALA A 62 4.22 -10.47 2.19
N GLN A 63 5.28 -10.96 2.82
CA GLN A 63 6.58 -10.30 2.90
C GLN A 63 7.26 -10.09 1.54
N PHE A 64 6.88 -10.87 0.53
CA PHE A 64 7.40 -10.74 -0.83
C PHE A 64 6.59 -9.77 -1.68
N GLU A 65 5.48 -9.24 -1.15
CA GLU A 65 4.71 -8.21 -1.84
C GLU A 65 5.46 -6.89 -1.86
N THR A 66 5.45 -6.27 -3.04
CA THR A 66 5.99 -4.92 -3.25
C THR A 66 5.34 -3.87 -2.35
N GLY A 67 4.05 -4.03 -2.06
CA GLY A 67 3.29 -3.17 -1.15
C GLY A 67 3.49 -3.47 0.34
N PHE A 68 4.31 -4.45 0.74
CA PHE A 68 4.38 -4.96 2.12
C PHE A 68 4.56 -3.87 3.18
N ARG A 69 5.64 -3.09 3.06
CA ARG A 69 5.94 -2.01 4.03
C ARG A 69 4.79 -1.03 4.17
N ARG A 70 4.13 -0.73 3.05
CA ARG A 70 3.16 0.34 2.96
C ARG A 70 1.84 -0.02 3.65
N TRP A 71 1.28 -1.19 3.38
CA TRP A 71 0.04 -1.58 4.06
C TRP A 71 0.29 -1.84 5.56
N VAL A 72 1.45 -2.37 5.95
CA VAL A 72 1.81 -2.53 7.37
C VAL A 72 1.88 -1.17 8.08
N GLN A 73 2.46 -0.16 7.44
CA GLN A 73 2.47 1.21 7.96
C GLN A 73 1.06 1.81 8.05
N ALA A 74 0.20 1.55 7.07
CA ALA A 74 -1.19 2.02 7.09
C ALA A 74 -1.96 1.42 8.26
N VAL A 75 -1.88 0.09 8.45
CA VAL A 75 -2.48 -0.63 9.58
C VAL A 75 -1.92 -0.14 10.91
N GLY A 76 -0.60 0.03 11.01
CA GLY A 76 0.01 0.53 12.24
C GLY A 76 -0.37 1.98 12.56
N ASN A 77 -0.52 2.84 11.55
CA ASN A 77 -1.05 4.19 11.75
C ASN A 77 -2.50 4.18 12.21
N LEU A 78 -3.32 3.29 11.65
CA LEU A 78 -4.71 3.10 12.09
C LEU A 78 -4.76 2.64 13.56
N GLY A 79 -3.97 1.63 13.93
CA GLY A 79 -3.87 1.17 15.32
C GLY A 79 -3.41 2.27 16.29
N ARG A 80 -2.48 3.13 15.85
CA ARG A 80 -2.04 4.30 16.64
C ARG A 80 -3.14 5.35 16.80
N GLN A 81 -3.93 5.60 15.76
CA GLN A 81 -5.01 6.60 15.78
C GLN A 81 -6.20 6.12 16.62
N VAL A 82 -6.56 4.85 16.52
CA VAL A 82 -7.65 4.24 17.31
C VAL A 82 -7.20 4.01 18.76
N GLY A 83 -5.92 3.74 19.00
CA GLY A 83 -5.37 3.52 20.33
C GLY A 83 -5.62 2.11 20.90
N CYS A 84 -6.05 1.17 20.05
CA CYS A 84 -6.34 -0.21 20.43
C CYS A 84 -5.15 -1.16 20.14
N ARG A 85 -5.27 -2.41 20.61
CA ARG A 85 -4.30 -3.47 20.31
C ARG A 85 -4.50 -3.97 18.88
N VAL A 86 -3.40 -4.20 18.17
CA VAL A 86 -3.39 -4.81 16.83
C VAL A 86 -2.87 -6.24 16.93
N GLU A 87 -3.64 -7.22 16.47
CA GLU A 87 -3.23 -8.62 16.40
C GLU A 87 -3.07 -9.04 14.94
N PHE A 88 -1.88 -9.51 14.59
CA PHE A 88 -1.58 -10.01 13.25
C PHE A 88 -1.69 -11.53 13.21
N TRP A 89 -2.50 -12.04 12.29
CA TRP A 89 -2.64 -13.45 11.95
C TRP A 89 -1.82 -13.73 10.71
N CYS A 90 -0.66 -14.36 10.88
CA CYS A 90 0.31 -14.53 9.81
C CYS A 90 1.19 -15.76 10.03
N GLU A 91 1.94 -16.16 9.01
CA GLU A 91 3.02 -17.14 9.15
C GLU A 91 4.11 -16.62 10.11
N ASP A 92 4.75 -17.54 10.85
CA ASP A 92 5.83 -17.20 11.79
C ASP A 92 6.99 -16.45 11.12
N SER A 93 7.23 -16.75 9.84
CA SER A 93 8.25 -16.08 9.02
C SER A 93 7.94 -14.59 8.76
N THR A 94 6.67 -14.20 8.78
CA THR A 94 6.20 -12.84 8.46
C THR A 94 6.16 -11.93 9.69
N ALA A 95 5.88 -12.49 10.87
CA ALA A 95 5.81 -11.76 12.14
C ALA A 95 7.03 -10.85 12.44
N PRO A 96 8.30 -11.31 12.34
CA PRO A 96 9.46 -10.45 12.63
C PRO A 96 9.60 -9.30 11.62
N LEU A 97 9.16 -9.49 10.37
CA LEU A 97 9.22 -8.47 9.32
C LEU A 97 8.18 -7.36 9.59
N ILE A 98 6.95 -7.73 9.97
CA ILE A 98 5.92 -6.77 10.40
C ILE A 98 6.43 -5.94 11.58
N ARG A 99 6.98 -6.61 12.60
CA ARG A 99 7.55 -5.95 13.78
C ARG A 99 8.65 -4.95 13.39
N THR A 100 9.52 -5.32 12.46
CA THR A 100 10.60 -4.46 11.97
C THR A 100 10.05 -3.20 11.32
N VAL A 101 9.06 -3.33 10.43
CA VAL A 101 8.43 -2.18 9.75
C VAL A 101 7.80 -1.22 10.76
N ILE A 102 7.06 -1.74 11.74
CA ILE A 102 6.39 -0.91 12.75
C ILE A 102 7.39 -0.19 13.65
N THR A 103 8.47 -0.88 14.03
CA THR A 103 9.53 -0.32 14.89
C THR A 103 10.32 0.77 14.16
N GLN A 104 10.72 0.52 12.91
CA GLN A 104 11.41 1.53 12.07
C GLN A 104 10.53 2.76 11.83
N SER A 105 9.22 2.57 11.71
CA SER A 105 8.25 3.64 11.52
C SER A 105 7.87 4.37 12.82
N LYS A 106 8.42 3.95 13.98
CA LYS A 106 8.23 4.56 15.30
C LYS A 106 6.75 4.73 15.70
N LEU A 107 5.90 3.77 15.35
CA LEU A 107 4.45 3.89 15.57
C LEU A 107 4.03 3.61 17.02
N GLY A 108 4.82 2.86 17.79
CA GLY A 108 4.59 2.64 19.22
C GLY A 108 3.29 1.91 19.57
N ILE A 109 2.71 1.14 18.65
CA ILE A 109 1.44 0.42 18.87
C ILE A 109 1.64 -0.85 19.71
N ARG A 110 0.59 -1.23 20.45
CA ARG A 110 0.52 -2.53 21.12
C ARG A 110 0.18 -3.60 20.09
N MET A 111 1.14 -4.47 19.78
CA MET A 111 0.95 -5.53 18.78
C MET A 111 1.12 -6.93 19.37
N SER A 112 0.36 -7.88 18.86
CA SER A 112 0.55 -9.32 19.09
C SER A 112 0.46 -10.10 17.78
N PHE A 113 0.91 -11.35 17.83
CA PHE A 113 0.93 -12.24 16.68
C PHE A 113 0.27 -13.56 17.04
N SER A 114 -0.49 -14.11 16.10
CA SER A 114 -1.04 -15.46 16.14
C SER A 114 -0.69 -16.15 14.83
N THR A 115 -0.21 -17.39 14.91
CA THR A 115 0.22 -18.16 13.74
C THR A 115 -1.01 -18.66 12.97
N VAL A 116 -1.06 -18.38 11.67
CA VAL A 116 -2.08 -18.87 10.74
C VAL A 116 -1.37 -19.30 9.46
N GLU A 117 -1.42 -20.59 9.14
CA GLU A 117 -0.69 -21.18 8.01
C GLU A 117 -1.61 -21.67 6.89
N SER A 118 -2.91 -21.78 7.15
CA SER A 118 -3.89 -22.28 6.20
C SER A 118 -5.18 -21.45 6.22
N TYR A 119 -6.00 -21.63 5.17
CA TYR A 119 -7.33 -21.05 5.13
C TYR A 119 -8.24 -21.63 6.24
N ASP A 120 -8.08 -22.91 6.57
CA ASP A 120 -8.83 -23.55 7.66
C ASP A 120 -8.51 -22.91 9.02
N ASP A 121 -7.23 -22.63 9.28
CA ASP A 121 -6.80 -21.91 10.50
C ASP A 121 -7.43 -20.51 10.55
N PHE A 122 -7.50 -19.81 9.41
CA PHE A 122 -8.17 -18.52 9.32
C PHE A 122 -9.66 -18.65 9.66
N VAL A 123 -10.36 -19.66 9.12
CA VAL A 123 -11.79 -19.90 9.39
C VAL A 123 -12.03 -20.20 10.86
N ILE A 124 -11.17 -21.02 11.49
CA ILE A 124 -11.23 -21.31 12.93
C ILE A 124 -11.01 -20.01 13.71
N LYS A 125 -9.97 -19.25 13.38
CA LYS A 125 -9.62 -18.01 14.09
C LYS A 125 -10.67 -16.92 13.93
N SER A 126 -11.34 -16.85 12.77
CA SER A 126 -12.39 -15.86 12.54
C SER A 126 -13.65 -16.09 13.38
N SER A 127 -13.82 -17.28 13.98
CA SER A 127 -14.89 -17.52 14.95
C SER A 127 -14.70 -16.78 16.29
N GLU A 128 -13.48 -16.32 16.58
CA GLU A 128 -13.14 -15.54 17.79
C GLU A 128 -13.42 -14.02 17.63
N ILE A 129 -13.91 -13.59 16.47
CA ILE A 129 -14.19 -12.18 16.15
C ILE A 129 -15.50 -11.75 16.81
N ASN A 130 -15.45 -10.64 17.53
CA ASN A 130 -16.61 -10.01 18.14
C ASN A 130 -17.16 -8.87 17.27
N ASP A 131 -18.34 -8.36 17.63
CA ASP A 131 -19.02 -7.28 16.91
C ASP A 131 -18.33 -5.91 17.06
N ASP A 132 -17.57 -5.73 18.15
CA ASP A 132 -16.77 -4.53 18.47
C ASP A 132 -15.35 -4.58 17.89
N ASP A 133 -14.97 -5.68 17.24
CA ASP A 133 -13.69 -5.82 16.58
C ASP A 133 -13.68 -5.17 15.19
N LEU A 134 -12.49 -4.80 14.73
CA LEU A 134 -12.23 -4.47 13.34
C LEU A 134 -11.37 -5.54 12.70
N LEU A 135 -11.93 -6.28 11.74
CA LEU A 135 -11.16 -7.21 10.91
C LEU A 135 -10.57 -6.47 9.71
N ILE A 136 -9.27 -6.64 9.50
CA ILE A 136 -8.54 -6.20 8.31
C ILE A 136 -8.05 -7.43 7.59
N VAL A 137 -8.48 -7.64 6.35
CA VAL A 137 -8.02 -8.74 5.50
C VAL A 137 -7.12 -8.18 4.41
N VAL A 138 -5.85 -8.59 4.42
CA VAL A 138 -4.93 -8.28 3.33
C VAL A 138 -5.13 -9.34 2.25
N SER A 139 -5.59 -8.93 1.07
CA SER A 139 -5.87 -9.82 -0.04
C SER A 139 -4.84 -9.64 -1.16
N ALA A 140 -4.32 -10.75 -1.65
CA ALA A 140 -3.37 -10.79 -2.73
C ALA A 140 -4.11 -10.78 -4.08
N ARG A 141 -3.55 -10.11 -5.09
CA ARG A 141 -4.10 -10.14 -6.45
C ARG A 141 -3.69 -11.44 -7.13
N ARG A 142 -4.50 -11.98 -8.05
CA ARG A 142 -4.17 -13.21 -8.80
C ARG A 142 -2.81 -13.18 -9.52
N SER A 143 -2.31 -12.00 -9.86
CA SER A 143 -0.99 -11.78 -10.49
C SER A 143 0.18 -11.70 -9.50
N SER A 144 -0.07 -11.83 -8.20
CA SER A 144 0.89 -11.55 -7.13
C SER A 144 1.52 -12.82 -6.55
N VAL A 145 2.67 -12.66 -5.90
CA VAL A 145 3.43 -13.78 -5.32
C VAL A 145 2.81 -14.34 -4.04
N SER A 146 2.00 -13.53 -3.35
CA SER A 146 1.25 -13.94 -2.15
C SER A 146 -0.13 -14.54 -2.44
N PHE A 147 -0.49 -14.71 -3.72
CA PHE A 147 -1.76 -15.32 -4.09
C PHE A 147 -1.75 -16.84 -3.84
N ASP A 148 -2.80 -17.31 -3.17
CA ASP A 148 -3.13 -18.71 -2.95
C ASP A 148 -4.54 -18.96 -3.50
N SER A 149 -4.81 -20.16 -4.02
CA SER A 149 -6.13 -20.53 -4.56
C SER A 149 -7.24 -20.37 -3.54
N ASP A 150 -6.94 -20.57 -2.25
CA ASP A 150 -7.92 -20.44 -1.17
C ASP A 150 -8.41 -18.98 -1.00
N MET A 151 -7.65 -18.00 -1.49
CA MET A 151 -8.05 -16.59 -1.41
C MET A 151 -9.27 -16.26 -2.26
N ASP A 152 -9.58 -17.07 -3.27
CA ASP A 152 -10.78 -16.89 -4.08
C ASP A 152 -12.07 -17.17 -3.26
N ALA A 153 -11.98 -17.98 -2.19
CA ALA A 153 -13.09 -18.27 -1.29
C ALA A 153 -13.29 -17.22 -0.18
N VAL A 154 -12.24 -16.44 0.14
CA VAL A 154 -12.26 -15.45 1.22
C VAL A 154 -13.39 -14.42 1.06
N PRO A 155 -13.61 -13.78 -0.10
CA PRO A 155 -14.69 -12.80 -0.26
C PRO A 155 -16.09 -13.37 0.03
N GLU A 156 -16.38 -14.59 -0.43
CA GLU A 156 -17.66 -15.26 -0.19
C GLU A 156 -17.83 -15.58 1.30
N TYR A 157 -16.77 -16.06 1.96
CA TYR A 157 -16.77 -16.32 3.39
C TYR A 157 -17.05 -15.03 4.20
N LEU A 158 -16.35 -13.93 3.87
CA LEU A 158 -16.54 -12.63 4.53
C LEU A 158 -17.98 -12.11 4.36
N GLN A 159 -18.57 -12.32 3.18
CA GLN A 159 -19.96 -11.93 2.90
C GLN A 159 -20.97 -12.76 3.69
N LYS A 160 -20.71 -14.07 3.87
CA LYS A 160 -21.66 -14.99 4.50
C LYS A 160 -21.59 -14.96 6.02
N TYR A 161 -20.39 -14.95 6.59
CA TYR A 161 -20.18 -15.14 8.04
C TYR A 161 -19.85 -13.85 8.78
N LEU A 162 -19.25 -12.86 8.11
CA LEU A 162 -18.77 -11.61 8.73
C LEU A 162 -19.52 -10.37 8.21
N ALA A 163 -20.75 -10.56 7.72
CA ALA A 163 -21.61 -9.50 7.21
C ALA A 163 -21.98 -8.44 8.26
N GLY A 164 -21.93 -8.78 9.55
CA GLY A 164 -22.25 -7.90 10.67
C GLY A 164 -21.06 -7.14 11.26
N ASN A 165 -19.83 -7.60 11.00
CA ASN A 165 -18.62 -7.06 11.64
C ASN A 165 -18.02 -5.90 10.84
N ASN A 166 -17.25 -5.05 11.53
CA ASN A 166 -16.46 -4.03 10.85
C ASN A 166 -15.33 -4.70 10.08
N LEU A 167 -15.21 -4.38 8.79
CA LEU A 167 -14.30 -5.03 7.87
C LEU A 167 -13.57 -4.00 7.02
N ILE A 168 -12.26 -4.18 6.89
CA ILE A 168 -11.45 -3.53 5.86
C ILE A 168 -10.77 -4.62 5.03
N VAL A 169 -10.82 -4.49 3.71
CA VAL A 169 -10.06 -5.34 2.80
C VAL A 169 -9.00 -4.48 2.11
N ILE A 170 -7.75 -4.88 2.22
CA ILE A 170 -6.61 -4.19 1.63
C ILE A 170 -6.06 -5.04 0.50
N TYR A 171 -6.00 -4.47 -0.70
CA TYR A 171 -5.21 -5.00 -1.80
C TYR A 171 -3.91 -4.22 -1.86
N PRO A 172 -2.75 -4.84 -1.52
CA PRO A 172 -1.46 -4.20 -1.62
C PRO A 172 -1.23 -3.63 -3.02
N GLY A 173 -0.58 -2.47 -3.06
CA GLY A 173 -0.11 -1.92 -4.32
C GLY A 173 0.94 -2.86 -4.90
N GLN A 174 0.85 -3.10 -6.20
CA GLN A 174 1.89 -3.78 -6.96
C GLN A 174 2.77 -2.70 -7.58
N PHE A 175 4.09 -2.78 -7.41
CA PHE A 175 4.95 -2.09 -8.37
C PHE A 175 4.77 -2.82 -9.69
N GLY A 176 3.89 -2.28 -10.54
CA GLY A 176 3.80 -2.72 -11.91
C GLY A 176 5.11 -2.41 -12.60
N THR A 177 5.53 -3.33 -13.46
CA THR A 177 6.22 -3.03 -14.71
C THR A 177 5.74 -1.68 -15.26
N GLU A 178 6.45 -0.60 -14.96
CA GLU A 178 6.55 0.44 -15.96
C GLU A 178 7.04 -0.31 -17.22
N PRO A 179 6.47 -0.08 -18.41
CA PRO A 179 7.16 -0.53 -19.62
C PRO A 179 8.62 -0.11 -19.44
N PRO A 180 9.61 -1.01 -19.65
CA PRO A 180 11.00 -0.67 -19.41
C PRO A 180 11.23 0.68 -20.06
N MET A 181 11.59 1.69 -19.25
CA MET A 181 11.75 3.06 -19.73
C MET A 181 12.43 2.98 -21.07
N THR A 182 11.72 3.41 -22.11
CA THR A 182 12.33 3.39 -23.44
C THR A 182 13.57 4.26 -23.34
N MET A 183 14.68 3.88 -23.99
CA MET A 183 15.94 4.64 -23.90
C MET A 183 15.74 6.16 -24.14
N ALA A 184 14.68 6.55 -24.86
CA ALA A 184 14.22 7.92 -25.05
C ALA A 184 13.79 8.65 -23.75
N GLU A 185 13.10 7.98 -22.83
CA GLU A 185 12.63 8.55 -21.56
C GLU A 185 13.75 8.69 -20.52
N THR A 186 14.73 7.78 -20.53
CA THR A 186 15.95 7.89 -19.70
C THR A 186 16.81 9.08 -20.13
N MET A 187 16.89 9.36 -21.43
CA MET A 187 17.59 10.55 -21.92
C MET A 187 16.86 11.86 -21.62
N ALA A 188 15.53 11.83 -21.45
CA ALA A 188 14.75 13.02 -21.11
C ALA A 188 14.93 13.42 -19.63
N THR A 189 15.17 12.45 -18.75
CA THR A 189 15.39 12.70 -17.30
C THR A 189 16.80 13.22 -17.00
N ASP A 190 17.81 12.85 -17.80
CA ASP A 190 19.19 13.36 -17.65
C ASP A 190 19.37 14.84 -18.07
N ILE A 191 18.37 15.44 -18.74
CA ILE A 191 18.43 16.85 -19.18
C ILE A 191 18.31 17.83 -18.00
N VAL A 192 17.86 17.39 -16.82
CA VAL A 192 17.76 18.23 -15.61
C VAL A 192 18.91 17.96 -14.64
N SER A 193 20.13 17.85 -15.15
CA SER A 193 21.33 17.98 -14.31
C SER A 193 21.66 19.48 -14.16
N PRO A 194 21.67 20.05 -12.94
CA PRO A 194 22.11 21.44 -12.77
C PRO A 194 23.57 21.56 -13.27
N PRO A 195 23.90 22.58 -14.09
CA PRO A 195 25.22 22.70 -14.68
C PRO A 195 26.29 22.76 -13.60
N ASN A 196 27.33 21.94 -13.75
CA ASN A 196 28.44 21.84 -12.81
C ASN A 196 28.96 23.24 -12.42
N PRO A 197 29.08 23.58 -11.11
CA PRO A 197 29.54 24.89 -10.66
C PRO A 197 30.89 25.32 -11.25
N VAL A 198 31.77 24.37 -11.61
CA VAL A 198 33.04 24.64 -12.28
C VAL A 198 32.83 25.21 -13.68
N PHE A 199 31.85 24.70 -14.42
CA PHE A 199 31.51 25.19 -15.77
C PHE A 199 30.91 26.60 -15.74
N LEU A 200 30.05 26.88 -14.75
CA LEU A 200 29.50 28.23 -14.52
C LEU A 200 30.61 29.23 -14.18
N PHE A 201 31.58 28.84 -13.35
CA PHE A 201 32.72 29.69 -13.02
C PHE A 201 33.60 29.97 -14.25
N ALA A 202 33.94 28.93 -15.01
CA ALA A 202 34.73 29.06 -16.23
C ALA A 202 34.06 29.99 -17.26
N MET A 203 32.74 29.84 -17.47
CA MET A 203 32.00 30.71 -18.39
C MET A 203 31.97 32.17 -17.94
N ASN A 204 31.84 32.41 -16.63
CA ASN A 204 31.87 33.77 -16.08
C ASN A 204 33.25 34.42 -16.21
N GLN A 205 34.34 33.66 -16.04
CA GLN A 205 35.69 34.16 -16.26
C GLN A 205 35.96 34.48 -17.74
N LEU A 206 35.54 33.60 -18.65
CA LEU A 206 35.62 33.83 -20.10
C LEU A 206 34.85 35.09 -20.52
N ARG A 207 33.66 35.32 -19.95
CA ARG A 207 32.87 36.55 -20.19
C ARG A 207 33.57 37.81 -19.66
N ARG A 208 34.23 37.73 -18.50
CA ARG A 208 35.01 38.85 -17.94
C ARG A 208 36.24 39.16 -18.80
N LEU A 209 37.00 38.14 -19.21
CA LEU A 209 38.14 38.29 -20.12
C LEU A 209 37.72 38.87 -21.48
N ARG A 210 36.62 38.41 -22.08
CA ARG A 210 36.07 39.01 -23.31
C ARG A 210 35.69 40.48 -23.15
N LYS A 211 35.12 40.87 -22.01
CA LYS A 211 34.81 42.28 -21.72
C LYS A 211 36.08 43.12 -21.54
N MET A 212 37.12 42.59 -20.91
CA MET A 212 38.40 43.29 -20.77
C MET A 212 39.11 43.45 -22.13
N LEU A 213 39.11 42.41 -22.96
CA LEU A 213 39.68 42.45 -24.31
C LEU A 213 38.94 43.45 -25.23
N ARG A 214 37.60 43.52 -25.15
CA ARG A 214 36.84 44.56 -25.86
C ARG A 214 37.13 45.97 -25.35
N LYS A 215 37.44 46.13 -24.06
CA LYS A 215 37.79 47.45 -23.46
C LYS A 215 39.23 47.88 -23.82
N ALA A 216 40.14 46.94 -24.02
CA ALA A 216 41.50 47.20 -24.52
C ALA A 216 41.53 47.50 -26.03
N SER A 217 40.63 46.91 -26.81
CA SER A 217 40.50 47.15 -28.26
C SER A 217 39.77 48.46 -28.63
N GLY A 218 39.22 49.19 -27.66
CA GLY A 218 38.43 50.41 -27.86
C GLY A 218 39.15 51.72 -27.54
N ARG A 219 40.49 51.73 -27.53
CA ARG A 219 41.29 52.95 -27.32
C ARG A 219 42.21 53.18 -28.54
N LYS A 220 41.62 53.71 -29.61
CA LYS A 220 42.27 54.54 -30.63
C LYS A 220 41.31 55.66 -30.97
#